data_AF-A0AAU6KZY0-F1
#
_entry.id   AF-A0AAU6KZY0-F1
#
_cell.length_a   1.000
_cell.length_b   1.000
_cell.length_c   1.000
_cell.angle_alpha   90.00
_cell.angle_beta   90.00
_cell.angle_gamma   90.00
#
_symmetry.space_group_name_H-M   'P 1'
#
loop_
_entity.id
_entity.type
_entity.pdbx_description
1 polymer ?
#
loop_
_entity_poly.entity_id
_entity_poly.type
_entity_poly.pdbx_seq_one_letter_code
_entity_poly.pdbx_strand_id
1 'polypeptide(L)'
;MTDAPASDPFDFPSDLIKAQKDAADAHAKLRRFQASLPWSREPHDGWEAPEPAHGGVLHGYQSSRPATKGWTQAETAEYARLWEQWRETAARVYTHRYWQSHRGEDAIKARQALKQEPGAQPVLEVEASKPGQDDFAATG
;
A
#
# COMPACT_ATOMS: atom_id res chain seq x y z
N MET A 1 -30.85 -21.47 -24.88
CA MET A 1 -29.56 -20.97 -24.36
C MET A 1 -29.61 -21.16 -22.86
N THR A 2 -28.87 -22.13 -22.35
CA THR A 2 -28.91 -22.53 -20.95
C THR A 2 -28.25 -21.43 -20.12
N ASP A 3 -29.06 -20.72 -19.33
CA ASP A 3 -28.58 -19.87 -18.24
C ASP A 3 -28.03 -20.81 -17.16
N ALA A 4 -26.72 -21.06 -17.21
CA ALA A 4 -26.05 -21.71 -16.09
C ALA A 4 -26.18 -20.76 -14.89
N PRO A 5 -26.50 -21.26 -13.68
CA PRO A 5 -26.59 -20.38 -12.52
C PRO A 5 -25.28 -19.61 -12.41
N ALA A 6 -25.35 -18.28 -12.40
CA ALA A 6 -24.19 -17.45 -12.17
C ALA A 6 -23.54 -17.94 -10.87
N SER A 7 -22.30 -18.43 -10.97
CA SER A 7 -21.52 -18.80 -9.80
C SER A 7 -21.55 -17.64 -8.80
N ASP A 8 -21.63 -17.95 -7.50
CA ASP A 8 -21.68 -16.93 -6.46
C ASP A 8 -20.50 -15.95 -6.67
N PRO A 9 -20.75 -14.62 -6.79
CA PRO A 9 -19.69 -13.62 -6.96
C PRO A 9 -18.74 -13.53 -5.75
N PHE A 10 -18.98 -14.29 -4.69
CA PHE A 10 -18.12 -14.43 -3.52
C PHE A 10 -17.43 -15.80 -3.41
N ASP A 11 -17.69 -16.73 -4.33
CA ASP A 11 -16.97 -18.00 -4.44
C ASP A 11 -15.73 -17.83 -5.33
N PHE A 12 -14.62 -17.45 -4.71
CA PHE A 12 -13.39 -17.12 -5.43
C PHE A 12 -12.56 -18.38 -5.72
N PRO A 13 -12.08 -18.54 -6.97
CA PRO A 13 -11.21 -19.65 -7.29
C PRO A 13 -9.83 -19.46 -6.63
N SER A 14 -9.19 -20.57 -6.25
CA SER A 14 -7.93 -20.55 -5.49
C SER A 14 -6.77 -19.88 -6.24
N ASP A 15 -6.77 -19.92 -7.57
CA ASP A 15 -5.79 -19.22 -8.42
C ASP A 15 -5.93 -17.70 -8.31
N LEU A 16 -7.17 -17.18 -8.20
CA LEU A 16 -7.44 -15.76 -7.98
C LEU A 16 -7.05 -15.31 -6.57
N ILE A 17 -7.35 -16.11 -5.54
CA ILE A 17 -6.91 -15.84 -4.15
C ILE A 17 -5.38 -15.79 -4.10
N LYS A 18 -4.70 -16.74 -4.74
CA LYS A 18 -3.24 -16.75 -4.82
C LYS A 18 -2.71 -15.52 -5.57
N ALA A 19 -3.31 -15.14 -6.69
CA ALA A 19 -2.90 -13.95 -7.43
C ALA A 19 -3.07 -12.67 -6.60
N GLN A 20 -4.16 -12.55 -5.84
CA GLN A 20 -4.40 -11.45 -4.91
C GLN A 20 -3.34 -11.42 -3.80
N LYS A 21 -2.98 -12.58 -3.25
CA LYS A 21 -1.89 -12.70 -2.27
C LYS A 21 -0.55 -12.24 -2.85
N ASP A 22 -0.16 -12.74 -4.02
CA ASP A 22 1.09 -12.38 -4.68
C ASP A 22 1.18 -10.86 -4.89
N ALA A 23 0.07 -10.22 -5.30
CA ALA A 23 -0.01 -8.77 -5.48
C ALA A 23 0.10 -8.00 -4.15
N ALA A 24 -0.53 -8.52 -3.10
CA ALA A 24 -0.48 -7.90 -1.77
C ALA A 24 0.93 -8.04 -1.14
N ASP A 25 1.59 -9.18 -1.30
CA ASP A 25 2.97 -9.41 -0.86
C ASP A 25 3.94 -8.48 -1.60
N ALA A 26 3.81 -8.35 -2.93
CA ALA A 26 4.61 -7.42 -3.74
C ALA A 26 4.42 -5.97 -3.29
N HIS A 27 3.17 -5.57 -3.01
CA HIS A 27 2.87 -4.24 -2.50
C HIS A 27 3.48 -4.01 -1.11
N ALA A 28 3.36 -4.98 -0.19
CA ALA A 28 3.95 -4.90 1.14
C ALA A 28 5.47 -4.74 1.06
N LYS A 29 6.14 -5.48 0.18
CA LYS A 29 7.58 -5.36 -0.07
C LYS A 29 7.95 -3.98 -0.59
N LEU A 30 7.23 -3.46 -1.57
CA LEU A 30 7.41 -2.09 -2.08
C LEU A 30 7.26 -1.05 -0.98
N ARG A 31 6.23 -1.17 -0.13
CA ARG A 31 5.97 -0.24 0.97
C ARG A 31 7.04 -0.29 2.06
N ARG A 32 7.52 -1.49 2.41
CA ARG A 32 8.66 -1.67 3.34
C ARG A 32 9.92 -1.00 2.79
N PHE A 33 10.21 -1.17 1.49
CA PHE A 33 11.34 -0.50 0.85
C PHE A 33 11.16 1.02 0.88
N GLN A 34 10.02 1.55 0.43
CA GLN A 34 9.73 2.98 0.45
C GLN A 34 9.83 3.59 1.86
N ALA A 35 9.40 2.88 2.91
CA ALA A 35 9.48 3.35 4.28
C ALA A 35 10.92 3.47 4.81
N SER A 36 11.88 2.74 4.22
CA SER A 36 13.31 2.86 4.54
C SER A 36 14.00 4.03 3.83
N LEU A 37 13.38 4.59 2.80
CA LEU A 37 13.95 5.66 1.98
C LEU A 37 13.67 7.05 2.56
N PRO A 38 14.46 8.07 2.17
CA PRO A 38 14.12 9.46 2.45
C PRO A 38 12.72 9.81 1.92
N TRP A 39 12.04 10.69 2.64
CA TRP A 39 10.65 11.09 2.35
C TRP A 39 10.48 11.73 0.96
N SER A 40 11.54 12.34 0.41
CA SER A 40 11.58 12.86 -0.96
C SER A 40 12.56 12.03 -1.79
N ARG A 41 12.15 11.80 -3.04
CA ARG A 41 12.94 11.16 -4.09
C ARG A 41 13.96 12.12 -4.69
N GLU A 42 13.62 13.40 -4.78
CA GLU A 42 14.51 14.46 -5.27
C GLU A 42 15.14 15.20 -4.10
N PRO A 43 16.33 15.83 -4.30
CA PRO A 43 16.87 16.75 -3.31
C PRO A 43 15.82 17.79 -2.92
N HIS A 44 15.62 17.97 -1.61
CA HIS A 44 14.69 18.96 -1.08
C HIS A 44 15.28 19.55 0.19
N ASP A 45 15.21 20.88 0.33
CA ASP A 45 15.78 21.62 1.46
C ASP A 45 15.02 21.43 2.79
N GLY A 46 14.03 20.53 2.81
CA GLY A 46 13.08 20.42 3.91
C GLY A 46 12.12 21.60 3.97
N TRP A 47 11.22 21.57 4.95
CA TRP A 47 10.33 22.67 5.27
C TRP A 47 9.81 22.53 6.70
N GLU A 48 9.43 23.67 7.28
CA GLU A 48 8.73 23.77 8.55
C GLU A 48 7.45 24.57 8.31
N ALA A 49 6.30 24.03 8.70
CA ALA A 49 5.06 24.80 8.62
C ALA A 49 5.09 25.91 9.68
N PRO A 50 4.61 27.12 9.35
CA PRO A 50 4.39 28.13 10.37
C PRO A 50 3.30 27.66 11.33
N GLU A 51 3.45 28.05 12.60
CA GLU A 51 2.46 27.78 13.64
C GLU A 51 1.07 28.28 13.20
N PRO A 52 0.00 27.47 13.34
CA PRO A 52 -1.33 27.88 12.89
C PRO A 52 -1.79 29.13 13.65
N ALA A 53 -2.00 30.24 12.93
CA ALA A 53 -2.28 31.54 13.52
C ALA A 53 -3.57 31.60 14.37
N HIS A 54 -4.52 30.67 14.21
CA HIS A 54 -5.80 30.71 14.90
C HIS A 54 -6.31 29.31 15.27
N GLY A 55 -6.16 28.92 16.55
CA GLY A 55 -7.09 28.06 17.32
C GLY A 55 -7.59 26.73 16.72
N GLY A 56 -7.03 26.25 15.62
CA GLY A 56 -7.38 24.98 14.99
C GLY A 56 -6.78 23.81 15.76
N VAL A 57 -7.45 22.66 15.68
CA VAL A 57 -7.41 21.47 16.56
C VAL A 57 -6.05 20.74 16.69
N LEU A 58 -4.93 21.36 16.32
CA LEU A 58 -3.58 20.83 16.52
C LEU A 58 -2.65 21.88 17.14
N HIS A 59 -3.09 22.56 18.20
CA HIS A 59 -2.21 23.38 19.05
C HIS A 59 -1.06 22.49 19.55
N GLY A 60 0.15 22.65 18.99
CA GLY A 60 1.34 21.85 19.31
C GLY A 60 1.84 20.88 18.23
N TYR A 61 1.11 20.67 17.12
CA TYR A 61 1.62 19.89 15.99
C TYR A 61 2.29 20.80 14.96
N GLN A 62 3.63 20.89 15.01
CA GLN A 62 4.42 21.52 13.96
C GLN A 62 4.73 20.46 12.90
N SER A 63 4.12 20.58 11.72
CA SER A 63 4.52 19.73 10.59
C SER A 63 5.87 20.22 10.08
N SER A 64 6.88 19.37 10.15
CA SER A 64 8.17 19.63 9.53
C SER A 64 8.70 18.39 8.80
N ARG A 65 9.53 18.62 7.79
CA ARG A 65 10.28 17.59 7.09
C ARG A 65 11.74 18.03 6.95
N PRO A 66 12.72 17.21 7.36
CA PRO A 66 14.12 17.57 7.26
C PRO A 66 14.58 17.64 5.80
N ALA A 67 15.66 18.38 5.55
CA ALA A 67 16.33 18.37 4.26
C ALA A 67 16.78 16.96 3.87
N THR A 68 16.71 16.65 2.58
CA THR A 68 17.12 15.36 2.02
C THR A 68 17.83 15.57 0.70
N LYS A 69 18.83 14.73 0.43
CA LYS A 69 19.52 14.69 -0.88
C LYS A 69 18.75 13.91 -1.94
N GLY A 70 17.56 13.40 -1.61
CA GLY A 70 16.80 12.53 -2.48
C GLY A 70 17.31 11.09 -2.43
N TRP A 71 16.78 10.26 -3.33
CA TRP A 71 17.18 8.86 -3.48
C TRP A 71 18.42 8.76 -4.35
N THR A 72 19.27 7.79 -4.03
CA THR A 72 20.36 7.38 -4.91
C THR A 72 19.81 6.73 -6.19
N GLN A 73 20.68 6.60 -7.19
CA GLN A 73 20.34 5.90 -8.44
C GLN A 73 19.99 4.43 -8.19
N ALA A 74 20.70 3.76 -7.26
CA ALA A 74 20.44 2.38 -6.91
C ALA A 74 19.07 2.20 -6.23
N GLU A 75 18.73 3.08 -5.28
CA GLU A 75 17.42 3.05 -4.61
C GLU A 75 16.28 3.34 -5.59
N THR A 76 16.50 4.29 -6.50
CA THR A 76 15.59 4.57 -7.61
C THR A 76 15.36 3.34 -8.49
N ALA A 77 16.43 2.64 -8.87
CA ALA A 77 16.34 1.47 -9.73
C ALA A 77 15.62 0.31 -9.01
N GLU A 78 15.91 0.07 -7.74
CA GLU A 78 15.24 -0.97 -6.96
C GLU A 78 13.75 -0.62 -6.73
N TYR A 79 13.41 0.64 -6.47
CA TYR A 79 12.01 1.07 -6.38
C TYR A 79 11.27 0.80 -7.70
N ALA A 80 11.87 1.17 -8.84
CA ALA A 80 11.27 0.93 -10.15
C ALA A 80 11.07 -0.56 -10.43
N ARG A 81 12.04 -1.41 -10.04
CA ARG A 81 11.93 -2.87 -10.15
C ARG A 81 10.79 -3.43 -9.30
N LEU A 82 10.69 -3.01 -8.04
CA LEU A 82 9.62 -3.43 -7.13
C LEU A 82 8.24 -2.92 -7.58
N TRP A 83 8.19 -1.71 -8.10
CA TRP A 83 6.98 -1.13 -8.69
C TRP A 83 6.51 -1.94 -9.89
N GLU A 84 7.42 -2.31 -10.80
CA GLU A 84 7.08 -3.16 -11.94
C GLU A 84 6.58 -4.53 -11.51
N GLN A 85 7.27 -5.17 -10.56
CA GLN A 85 6.84 -6.45 -10.01
C GLN A 85 5.43 -6.38 -9.39
N TRP A 86 5.12 -5.30 -8.68
CA TRP A 86 3.77 -5.08 -8.15
C TRP A 86 2.75 -4.85 -9.27
N ARG A 87 3.08 -4.06 -10.30
CA ARG A 87 2.19 -3.85 -11.46
C ARG A 87 1.86 -5.14 -12.19
N GLU A 88 2.86 -5.98 -12.45
CA GLU A 88 2.68 -7.26 -13.12
C GLU A 88 1.79 -8.21 -12.30
N THR A 89 2.00 -8.30 -10.99
CA THR A 89 1.17 -9.13 -10.10
C THR A 89 -0.25 -8.60 -9.97
N ALA A 90 -0.42 -7.28 -9.84
CA ALA A 90 -1.73 -6.64 -9.83
C ALA A 90 -2.49 -6.85 -11.16
N ALA A 91 -1.80 -6.78 -12.30
CA ALA A 91 -2.41 -7.01 -13.61
C ALA A 91 -3.03 -8.41 -13.70
N ARG A 92 -2.35 -9.45 -13.18
CA ARG A 92 -2.89 -10.83 -13.15
C ARG A 92 -4.22 -10.94 -12.41
N VAL A 93 -4.38 -10.17 -11.34
CA VAL A 93 -5.67 -10.08 -10.63
C VAL A 93 -6.71 -9.43 -11.53
N TYR A 94 -6.45 -8.24 -12.08
CA TYR A 94 -7.45 -7.49 -12.85
C TYR A 94 -7.86 -8.14 -14.17
N THR A 95 -6.94 -8.85 -14.83
CA THR A 95 -7.21 -9.55 -16.10
C THR A 95 -7.63 -11.00 -15.92
N HIS A 96 -7.94 -11.43 -14.69
CA HIS A 96 -8.31 -12.82 -14.40
C HIS A 96 -9.61 -13.23 -15.11
N ARG A 97 -9.66 -14.47 -15.62
CA ARG A 97 -10.84 -15.00 -16.34
C ARG A 97 -12.13 -14.99 -15.51
N TYR A 98 -12.02 -15.09 -14.18
CA TYR A 98 -13.15 -14.99 -13.24
C TYR A 98 -13.97 -13.72 -13.45
N TRP A 99 -13.28 -12.60 -13.68
CA TRP A 99 -13.96 -11.32 -13.91
C TRP A 99 -14.71 -11.26 -15.22
N GLN A 100 -14.59 -12.26 -16.11
CA GLN A 100 -15.40 -12.33 -17.33
C GLN A 100 -16.84 -12.75 -17.05
N SER A 101 -17.13 -13.36 -15.90
CA SER A 101 -18.48 -13.77 -15.51
C SER A 101 -19.23 -12.74 -14.65
N HIS A 102 -18.53 -11.74 -14.12
CA HIS A 102 -19.11 -10.71 -13.24
C HIS A 102 -18.88 -9.30 -13.82
N ARG A 103 -19.90 -8.44 -13.80
CA ARG A 103 -19.82 -7.05 -14.30
C ARG A 103 -20.54 -6.09 -13.35
N GLY A 104 -20.38 -4.79 -13.60
CA GLY A 104 -21.10 -3.75 -12.86
C GLY A 104 -20.77 -3.74 -11.38
N GLU A 105 -21.79 -3.55 -10.54
CA GLU A 105 -21.63 -3.45 -9.09
C GLU A 105 -21.13 -4.74 -8.45
N ASP A 106 -21.55 -5.90 -8.96
CA ASP A 106 -21.16 -7.20 -8.37
C ASP A 106 -19.66 -7.43 -8.51
N ALA A 107 -19.07 -7.06 -9.65
CA ALA A 107 -17.62 -7.11 -9.84
C ALA A 107 -16.88 -6.17 -8.87
N ILE A 108 -17.45 -5.01 -8.51
CA ILE A 108 -16.85 -4.09 -7.55
C ILE A 108 -16.91 -4.69 -6.14
N LYS A 109 -18.09 -5.19 -5.72
CA LYS A 109 -18.28 -5.84 -4.41
C LYS A 109 -17.38 -7.06 -4.27
N ALA A 110 -17.33 -7.92 -5.29
CA ALA A 110 -16.47 -9.09 -5.35
C ALA A 110 -14.98 -8.74 -5.24
N ARG A 111 -14.50 -7.67 -5.90
CA ARG A 111 -13.10 -7.21 -5.75
C ARG A 111 -12.77 -6.72 -4.35
N GLN A 112 -13.73 -6.11 -3.64
CA GLN A 112 -13.51 -5.72 -2.25
C GLN A 112 -13.52 -6.93 -1.32
N ALA A 113 -14.45 -7.87 -1.54
CA ALA A 113 -14.53 -9.12 -0.79
C ALA A 113 -13.28 -10.00 -0.97
N LEU A 114 -12.75 -10.10 -2.21
CA LEU A 114 -11.53 -10.85 -2.51
C LEU A 114 -10.34 -10.41 -1.64
N LYS A 115 -10.25 -9.14 -1.26
CA LYS A 115 -9.17 -8.67 -0.37
C LYS A 115 -9.33 -9.17 1.06
N GLN A 116 -10.52 -9.56 1.49
CA GLN A 116 -10.80 -10.05 2.84
C GLN A 116 -10.75 -11.59 2.91
N GLU A 117 -10.60 -12.27 1.76
CA GLU A 117 -10.52 -13.72 1.72
C GLU A 117 -9.34 -14.26 2.54
N PRO A 118 -9.52 -15.37 3.26
CA PRO A 118 -8.43 -16.03 3.95
C PRO A 118 -7.27 -16.35 2.99
N GLY A 119 -6.07 -15.85 3.33
CA GLY A 119 -4.88 -16.05 2.51
C GLY A 119 -4.72 -15.08 1.32
N ALA A 120 -5.65 -14.16 1.08
CA ALA A 120 -5.53 -13.12 0.05
C ALA A 120 -4.67 -11.92 0.48
N GLN A 121 -4.45 -11.74 1.78
CA GLN A 121 -3.57 -10.72 2.33
C GLN A 121 -2.20 -11.31 2.72
N PRO A 122 -1.15 -10.47 2.76
CA PRO A 122 0.10 -10.86 3.38
C PRO A 122 -0.17 -11.20 4.84
N VAL A 123 0.53 -12.17 5.38
CA VAL A 123 0.62 -12.28 6.84
C VAL A 123 1.30 -10.99 7.29
N LEU A 124 0.58 -10.15 8.01
CA LEU A 124 1.17 -8.99 8.67
C LEU A 124 2.11 -9.54 9.74
N GLU A 125 3.38 -9.72 9.39
CA GLU A 125 4.42 -9.69 10.41
C GLU A 125 4.33 -8.31 11.05
N VAL A 126 3.76 -8.28 12.26
CA VAL A 126 3.82 -7.13 13.15
C VAL A 126 5.28 -6.98 13.55
N GLU A 127 6.08 -6.44 12.63
CA GLU A 127 7.36 -5.83 12.96
C GLU A 127 6.98 -4.69 13.90
N ALA A 128 7.22 -4.90 15.20
CA ALA A 128 6.99 -3.90 16.23
C ALA A 128 7.52 -2.56 15.72
N SER A 129 6.60 -1.64 15.46
CA SER A 129 6.93 -0.26 15.15
C SER A 129 7.96 0.18 16.18
N LYS A 130 9.17 0.50 15.73
CA LYS A 130 10.24 0.93 16.62
C LYS A 130 9.66 1.99 17.58
N PRO A 131 9.71 1.81 18.91
CA PRO A 131 9.40 2.89 19.82
C PRO A 131 10.54 3.90 19.66
N GLY A 132 10.24 5.01 19.00
CA GLY A 132 11.24 5.98 18.59
C GLY A 132 10.62 7.25 18.02
N GLN A 133 9.49 7.68 18.59
CA GLN A 133 9.00 9.05 18.54
C GLN A 133 8.28 9.38 19.86
N ASP A 134 8.91 9.06 20.99
CA ASP A 134 8.53 9.56 22.32
C ASP A 134 9.81 9.80 23.14
N ASP A 135 10.70 10.67 22.64
CA ASP A 135 11.79 11.24 23.43
C ASP A 135 11.62 12.76 23.46
N PHE A 136 10.56 13.23 24.12
CA PHE A 136 10.59 14.56 24.73
C PHE A 136 11.32 14.43 26.06
N ALA A 137 12.65 14.49 25.99
CA ALA A 137 13.50 14.65 27.15
C ALA A 137 13.21 16.01 27.81
N ALA A 138 12.37 16.01 28.83
CA ALA A 138 12.32 17.08 29.82
C ALA A 138 13.57 16.95 30.71
N THR A 139 14.65 17.62 30.32
CA THR A 139 15.72 17.97 31.25
C THR A 139 15.34 19.29 31.90
N GLY A 140 14.97 19.21 33.18
CA GLY A 140 15.06 20.32 34.14
C GLY A 140 16.31 20.16 34.99
#